data_AF-A0A2R4FDW1-F1
#
_entry.id   AF-A0A2R4FDW1-F1
#
_cell.length_a   1.000
_cell.length_b   1.000
_cell.length_c   1.000
_cell.angle_alpha   90.00
_cell.angle_beta   90.00
_cell.angle_gamma   90.00
#
_symmetry.space_group_name_H-M   'P 1'
#
loop_
_entity.id
_entity.type
_entity.pdbx_description
1 polymer ?
#
loop_
_entity_poly.entity_id
_entity_poly.type
_entity_poly.pdbx_seq_one_letter_code
_entity_poly.pdbx_strand_id
1 'polypeptide(L)'
;MDEQQVDERQADERPAGERPAGERQADERPASEPPADEWSAGEPPAGERRASVPPCGPLDLSDAATPSAGELPGEVVDALVRAAARSPAYDGPAPDRTGVAVVPGRRTLIKVQHRRHETLAVCLGYERVRVAAGIPAPALLDHGEILAGGERRWWTVLERVPGSHGGAGPLLPRRQRAVCAAMRRWHDRAPVLGRRLDAPGTAAMFFGEIRLRDPACALRLVAALDRACHGAPMTAIHGDMAVGHNVLFTGSRLRAVLDPGAIQVGPPMLDLAWCIAVDLGLGGTVESAVAGYGAGVDHEQLDRLLPLMLARRRFDLLNQRRPAAARRLAVQLRARRPELLTWLPAPDPMPSGTHR
;
A
#
# COMPACT_ATOMS: atom_id res chain seq x y z
N MET A 1 70.77 36.96 12.60
CA MET A 1 71.62 35.82 12.95
C MET A 1 70.75 34.58 12.98
N ASP A 2 70.82 33.61 12.08
CA ASP A 2 71.44 33.48 10.76
C ASP A 2 70.87 32.20 10.13
N GLU A 3 70.70 32.26 8.81
CA GLU A 3 70.98 31.17 7.84
C GLU A 3 70.14 29.88 7.93
N GLN A 4 69.17 29.66 7.03
CA GLN A 4 69.36 29.12 5.68
C GLN A 4 70.41 28.00 5.59
N GLN A 5 69.96 26.76 5.36
CA GLN A 5 70.63 25.86 4.42
C GLN A 5 69.61 24.96 3.71
N VAL A 6 69.77 24.92 2.39
CA VAL A 6 69.08 24.15 1.36
C VAL A 6 70.10 23.12 0.87
N ASP A 7 69.68 21.88 0.62
CA ASP A 7 70.38 20.95 -0.29
C ASP A 7 69.36 19.87 -0.73
N GLU A 8 68.74 20.00 -1.90
CA GLU A 8 69.12 19.45 -3.21
C GLU A 8 69.16 17.92 -3.33
N ARG A 9 68.19 17.43 -4.13
CA ARG A 9 68.28 16.44 -5.23
C ARG A 9 68.92 15.08 -4.95
N GLN A 10 68.13 14.03 -5.21
CA GLN A 10 68.51 13.01 -6.20
C GLN A 10 67.26 12.38 -6.82
N ALA A 11 67.16 12.54 -8.13
CA ALA A 11 66.30 11.74 -9.00
C ALA A 11 67.10 10.48 -9.36
N ASP A 12 66.45 9.32 -9.35
CA ASP A 12 67.04 8.11 -9.91
C ASP A 12 66.10 7.44 -10.90
N GLU A 13 66.73 7.05 -12.00
CA GLU A 13 66.17 6.67 -13.29
C GLU A 13 65.65 5.23 -13.30
N ARG A 14 64.77 4.97 -14.27
CA ARG A 14 64.30 3.63 -14.65
C ARG A 14 65.45 2.78 -15.22
N PRO A 15 65.41 1.45 -15.02
CA PRO A 15 65.90 0.52 -16.02
C PRO A 15 64.73 -0.13 -16.77
N ALA A 16 64.77 0.02 -18.10
CA ALA A 16 64.05 -0.84 -19.04
C ALA A 16 64.72 -2.23 -19.04
N GLY A 17 63.93 -3.30 -18.87
CA GLY A 17 64.39 -4.68 -18.93
C GLY A 17 63.54 -5.47 -19.93
N GLU A 18 64.22 -6.08 -20.89
CA GLU A 18 63.72 -6.66 -22.13
C GLU A 18 62.96 -7.98 -21.96
N ARG A 19 62.13 -8.27 -22.97
CA ARG A 19 61.37 -9.51 -23.15
C ARG A 19 62.29 -10.70 -23.50
N PRO A 20 62.01 -11.91 -23.00
CA PRO A 20 62.37 -13.13 -23.69
C PRO A 20 61.23 -13.58 -24.61
N ALA A 21 61.55 -13.75 -25.89
CA ALA A 21 60.76 -14.52 -26.84
C ALA A 21 60.95 -16.02 -26.51
N GLY A 22 59.84 -16.76 -26.41
CA GLY A 22 59.84 -18.20 -26.15
C GLY A 22 58.67 -18.88 -26.86
N GLU A 23 59.01 -19.40 -28.04
CA GLU A 23 58.45 -20.46 -28.87
C GLU A 23 57.04 -21.04 -28.62
N ARG A 24 56.33 -21.17 -29.74
CA ARG A 24 55.05 -21.87 -29.90
C ARG A 24 55.27 -23.37 -29.81
N GLN A 25 54.59 -24.03 -28.88
CA GLN A 25 54.20 -25.44 -29.03
C GLN A 25 52.73 -25.49 -29.44
N ALA A 26 52.51 -26.01 -30.65
CA ALA A 26 51.22 -26.48 -31.09
C ALA A 26 51.06 -27.90 -30.57
N ASP A 27 50.13 -28.10 -29.64
CA ASP A 27 49.66 -29.44 -29.28
C ASP A 27 48.19 -29.59 -29.62
N GLU A 28 47.94 -30.73 -30.25
CA GLU A 28 46.75 -31.13 -30.96
C GLU A 28 45.57 -31.37 -30.01
N ARG A 29 44.38 -31.06 -30.51
CA ARG A 29 43.10 -31.34 -29.84
C ARG A 29 42.87 -32.85 -29.71
N PRO A 30 42.59 -33.38 -28.52
CA PRO A 30 41.69 -34.51 -28.39
C PRO A 30 40.25 -33.98 -28.37
N ALA A 31 39.43 -34.45 -29.30
CA ALA A 31 37.99 -34.34 -29.17
C ALA A 31 37.56 -35.25 -28.01
N SER A 32 37.03 -34.65 -26.95
CA SER A 32 36.37 -35.37 -25.86
C SER A 32 35.05 -34.65 -25.58
N GLU A 33 33.96 -35.36 -25.87
CA GLU A 33 32.60 -34.97 -25.47
C GLU A 33 32.57 -34.76 -23.95
N PRO A 34 31.95 -33.67 -23.44
CA PRO A 34 31.84 -33.48 -22.01
C PRO A 34 30.85 -34.52 -21.42
N PRO A 35 31.16 -35.08 -20.24
CA PRO A 35 30.20 -35.89 -19.50
C PRO A 35 29.02 -35.02 -19.06
N ALA A 36 27.83 -35.62 -19.01
CA ALA A 36 26.64 -35.01 -18.45
C ALA A 36 26.83 -34.84 -16.93
N ASP A 37 27.39 -33.71 -16.52
CA ASP A 37 27.48 -33.34 -15.11
C ASP A 37 26.12 -32.83 -14.63
N GLU A 38 25.56 -33.59 -13.68
CA GLU A 38 24.46 -33.19 -12.81
C GLU A 38 24.72 -31.82 -12.22
N TRP A 39 23.85 -30.86 -12.53
CA TRP A 39 23.83 -29.56 -11.87
C TRP A 39 23.46 -29.75 -10.40
N SER A 40 24.46 -29.94 -9.55
CA SER A 40 24.37 -29.58 -8.15
C SER A 40 24.22 -28.07 -8.08
N ALA A 41 22.96 -27.60 -8.06
CA ALA A 41 22.61 -26.22 -7.76
C ALA A 41 22.95 -25.91 -6.30
N GLY A 42 24.21 -25.53 -6.06
CA GLY A 42 24.55 -24.74 -4.88
C GLY A 42 23.89 -23.39 -5.03
N GLU A 43 22.77 -23.17 -4.33
CA GLU A 43 22.21 -21.83 -4.13
C GLU A 43 23.28 -20.96 -3.46
N PRO A 44 23.67 -19.80 -4.05
CA PRO A 44 24.37 -18.79 -3.28
C PRO A 44 23.39 -18.24 -2.24
N PRO A 45 23.85 -17.80 -1.04
CA PRO A 45 22.96 -17.17 -0.09
C PRO A 45 22.35 -15.94 -0.75
N ALA A 46 21.02 -15.94 -0.89
CA ALA A 46 20.24 -14.84 -1.42
C ALA A 46 20.32 -13.62 -0.48
N GLY A 47 21.46 -12.92 -0.52
CA GLY A 47 21.54 -11.52 -0.18
C GLY A 47 20.85 -10.73 -1.27
N GLU A 48 19.52 -10.82 -1.36
CA GLU A 48 18.71 -9.93 -2.18
C GLU A 48 18.97 -8.50 -1.69
N ARG A 49 19.90 -7.80 -2.36
CA ARG A 49 19.96 -6.34 -2.28
C ARG A 49 18.60 -5.85 -2.74
N ARG A 50 17.77 -5.38 -1.79
CA ARG A 50 16.50 -4.70 -2.10
C ARG A 50 16.79 -3.69 -3.19
N ALA A 51 16.20 -3.88 -4.37
CA ALA A 51 16.19 -2.84 -5.38
C ALA A 51 15.67 -1.56 -4.71
N SER A 52 16.49 -0.52 -4.66
CA SER A 52 16.10 0.74 -4.05
C SER A 52 14.93 1.31 -4.83
N VAL A 53 13.76 1.42 -4.20
CA VAL A 53 12.62 2.09 -4.80
C VAL A 53 12.99 3.56 -5.00
N PRO A 54 12.89 4.11 -6.23
CA PRO A 54 13.13 5.53 -6.43
C PRO A 54 12.20 6.35 -5.53
N PRO A 55 12.66 7.52 -5.03
CA PRO A 55 11.81 8.42 -4.25
C PRO A 55 10.58 8.84 -5.05
N CYS A 56 9.56 9.34 -4.36
CA CYS A 56 8.30 9.76 -4.98
C CYS A 56 8.55 10.87 -6.00
N GLY A 57 8.24 10.57 -7.25
CA GLY A 57 8.24 11.55 -8.33
C GLY A 57 7.07 12.53 -8.25
N PRO A 58 6.97 13.45 -9.22
CA PRO A 58 5.81 14.32 -9.34
C PRO A 58 4.54 13.48 -9.56
N LEU A 59 3.46 13.84 -8.88
CA LEU A 59 2.17 13.19 -9.05
C LEU A 59 1.50 13.71 -10.33
N ASP A 60 0.82 12.80 -11.02
CA ASP A 60 -0.01 13.17 -12.15
C ASP A 60 -1.21 14.01 -11.69
N LEU A 61 -1.15 15.30 -12.03
CA LEU A 61 -2.23 16.26 -11.80
C LEU A 61 -3.28 16.22 -12.92
N SER A 62 -3.01 15.49 -14.01
CA SER A 62 -3.95 15.33 -15.10
C SER A 62 -4.97 14.24 -14.77
N ASP A 63 -6.20 14.45 -15.22
CA ASP A 63 -7.28 13.47 -15.04
C ASP A 63 -7.33 12.46 -16.20
N ALA A 64 -6.35 12.51 -17.12
CA ALA A 64 -6.39 11.83 -18.41
C ALA A 64 -6.05 10.33 -18.34
N ALA A 65 -5.26 9.92 -17.35
CA ALA A 65 -4.80 8.54 -17.19
C ALA A 65 -5.53 7.75 -16.09
N THR A 66 -6.55 8.34 -15.46
CA THR A 66 -7.23 7.72 -14.31
C THR A 66 -7.96 6.44 -14.74
N PRO A 67 -7.57 5.25 -14.26
CA PRO A 67 -8.32 4.03 -14.51
C PRO A 67 -9.76 4.22 -14.03
N SER A 68 -10.74 3.73 -14.78
CA SER A 68 -12.14 3.81 -14.36
C SER A 68 -12.27 3.23 -12.95
N ALA A 69 -12.63 4.07 -11.98
CA ALA A 69 -12.84 3.63 -10.60
C ALA A 69 -14.22 2.97 -10.41
N GLY A 70 -15.00 2.83 -11.50
CA GLY A 70 -16.37 2.35 -11.47
C GLY A 70 -16.50 0.90 -10.99
N GLU A 71 -17.66 0.63 -10.41
CA GLU A 71 -18.11 -0.72 -10.05
C GLU A 71 -18.39 -1.53 -11.32
N LEU A 72 -18.22 -2.85 -11.20
CA LEU A 72 -18.64 -3.79 -12.23
C LEU A 72 -20.17 -3.97 -12.18
N PRO A 73 -20.81 -4.23 -13.34
CA PRO A 73 -22.22 -4.58 -13.35
C PRO A 73 -22.53 -5.80 -12.47
N GLY A 74 -23.69 -5.81 -11.80
CA GLY A 74 -24.05 -6.86 -10.83
C GLY A 74 -24.06 -8.27 -11.44
N GLU A 75 -24.46 -8.40 -12.71
CA GLU A 75 -24.45 -9.66 -13.43
C GLU A 75 -23.03 -10.22 -13.66
N VAL A 76 -22.04 -9.34 -13.80
CA VAL A 76 -20.62 -9.72 -13.89
C VAL A 76 -20.12 -10.21 -12.53
N VAL A 77 -20.47 -9.49 -11.45
CA VAL A 77 -20.15 -9.88 -10.07
C VAL A 77 -20.75 -11.25 -9.75
N ASP A 78 -22.03 -11.47 -10.05
CA ASP A 78 -22.71 -12.73 -9.80
C ASP A 78 -22.10 -13.89 -10.62
N ALA A 79 -21.64 -13.63 -11.86
CA ALA A 79 -20.95 -14.64 -12.66
C ALA A 79 -19.62 -15.06 -12.03
N LEU A 80 -18.86 -14.10 -11.48
CA LEU A 80 -17.62 -14.37 -10.76
C LEU A 80 -17.87 -15.18 -9.49
N VAL A 81 -18.89 -14.80 -8.72
CA VAL A 81 -19.27 -15.49 -7.49
C VAL A 81 -19.66 -16.93 -7.77
N ARG A 82 -20.45 -17.20 -8.83
CA ARG A 82 -20.77 -18.56 -9.26
C ARG A 82 -19.55 -19.35 -9.73
N ALA A 83 -18.57 -18.70 -10.35
CA ALA A 83 -17.33 -19.35 -10.75
C ALA A 83 -16.48 -19.74 -9.54
N ALA A 84 -16.29 -18.82 -8.60
CA ALA A 84 -15.56 -19.06 -7.36
C ALA A 84 -16.21 -20.13 -6.48
N ALA A 85 -17.54 -20.19 -6.44
CA ALA A 85 -18.27 -21.19 -5.67
C ALA A 85 -18.10 -22.63 -6.18
N ARG A 86 -17.56 -22.83 -7.39
CA ARG A 86 -17.16 -24.16 -7.90
C ARG A 86 -15.77 -24.59 -7.43
N SER A 87 -14.99 -23.68 -6.83
CA SER A 87 -13.68 -24.02 -6.28
C SER A 87 -13.86 -25.05 -5.15
N PRO A 88 -13.08 -26.14 -5.13
CA PRO A 88 -13.09 -27.10 -4.03
C PRO A 88 -12.57 -26.49 -2.71
N ALA A 89 -11.91 -25.32 -2.76
CA ALA A 89 -11.49 -24.61 -1.56
C ALA A 89 -12.66 -23.90 -0.85
N TYR A 90 -13.76 -23.60 -1.55
CA TYR A 90 -14.89 -22.91 -0.95
C TYR A 90 -15.83 -23.87 -0.21
N ASP A 91 -16.16 -23.54 1.03
CA ASP A 91 -16.95 -24.40 1.94
C ASP A 91 -18.31 -23.82 2.34
N GLY A 92 -18.79 -22.83 1.58
CA GLY A 92 -20.11 -22.23 1.76
C GLY A 92 -21.18 -22.79 0.83
N PRO A 93 -22.45 -22.42 1.03
CA PRO A 93 -23.52 -22.78 0.12
C PRO A 93 -23.32 -22.13 -1.24
N ALA A 94 -23.88 -22.74 -2.29
CA ALA A 94 -23.94 -22.15 -3.61
C ALA A 94 -24.73 -20.82 -3.54
N PRO A 95 -24.09 -19.67 -3.84
CA PRO A 95 -24.75 -18.38 -3.83
C PRO A 95 -25.68 -18.23 -5.05
N ASP A 96 -26.84 -17.61 -4.85
CA ASP A 96 -27.83 -17.41 -5.92
C ASP A 96 -27.54 -16.12 -6.74
N ARG A 97 -28.18 -15.01 -6.35
CA ARG A 97 -27.83 -13.65 -6.76
C ARG A 97 -27.49 -12.86 -5.52
N THR A 98 -26.33 -12.23 -5.56
CA THR A 98 -25.80 -11.59 -4.37
C THR A 98 -25.62 -10.10 -4.61
N GLY A 99 -25.15 -9.71 -5.81
CA GLY A 99 -24.64 -8.36 -6.03
C GLY A 99 -23.55 -7.96 -5.04
N VAL A 100 -22.98 -8.92 -4.28
CA VAL A 100 -21.98 -8.65 -3.25
C VAL A 100 -20.65 -9.26 -3.67
N ALA A 101 -19.60 -8.47 -3.48
CA ALA A 101 -18.25 -8.84 -3.85
C ALA A 101 -17.61 -9.86 -2.90
N VAL A 102 -18.21 -10.09 -1.73
CA VAL A 102 -17.68 -10.95 -0.68
C VAL A 102 -18.78 -11.89 -0.19
N VAL A 103 -18.55 -13.19 -0.32
CA VAL A 103 -19.53 -14.23 0.08
C VAL A 103 -18.90 -15.13 1.14
N PRO A 104 -19.44 -15.16 2.37
CA PRO A 104 -18.89 -15.97 3.44
C PRO A 104 -19.28 -17.44 3.31
N GLY A 105 -18.30 -18.34 3.40
CA GLY A 105 -18.48 -19.75 3.70
C GLY A 105 -18.39 -20.04 5.20
N ARG A 106 -18.19 -21.31 5.57
CA ARG A 106 -18.03 -21.72 6.97
C ARG A 106 -16.67 -21.31 7.52
N ARG A 107 -15.59 -21.70 6.83
CA ARG A 107 -14.19 -21.40 7.17
C ARG A 107 -13.47 -20.64 6.06
N THR A 108 -14.14 -20.44 4.93
CA THR A 108 -13.60 -19.71 3.77
C THR A 108 -14.51 -18.54 3.40
N LEU A 109 -14.03 -17.67 2.52
CA LEU A 109 -14.84 -16.64 1.90
C LEU A 109 -14.42 -16.48 0.44
N ILE A 110 -15.38 -16.14 -0.40
CA ILE A 110 -15.12 -15.70 -1.77
C ILE A 110 -14.92 -14.19 -1.72
N LYS A 111 -13.89 -13.70 -2.42
CA LYS A 111 -13.77 -12.29 -2.82
C LYS A 111 -13.62 -12.24 -4.33
N VAL A 112 -14.48 -11.47 -5.00
CA VAL A 112 -14.42 -11.27 -6.45
C VAL A 112 -14.06 -9.83 -6.78
N GLN A 113 -13.61 -9.61 -8.01
CA GLN A 113 -13.44 -8.26 -8.52
C GLN A 113 -14.77 -7.50 -8.46
N HIS A 114 -14.77 -6.37 -7.76
CA HIS A 114 -15.94 -5.49 -7.65
C HIS A 114 -15.71 -4.18 -8.39
N ARG A 115 -14.48 -3.67 -8.35
CA ARG A 115 -14.11 -2.42 -9.00
C ARG A 115 -13.11 -2.68 -10.11
N ARG A 116 -13.22 -1.90 -11.18
CA ARG A 116 -12.36 -2.05 -12.37
C ARG A 116 -10.88 -1.84 -12.08
N HIS A 117 -10.53 -1.05 -11.07
CA HIS A 117 -9.13 -0.81 -10.69
C HIS A 117 -8.52 -1.92 -9.85
N GLU A 118 -9.33 -2.83 -9.29
CA GLU A 118 -8.82 -3.95 -8.51
C GLU A 118 -8.21 -4.99 -9.44
N THR A 119 -7.02 -5.49 -9.09
CA THR A 119 -6.29 -6.43 -9.93
C THR A 119 -5.98 -7.71 -9.16
N LEU A 120 -6.02 -8.85 -9.86
CA LEU A 120 -5.61 -10.13 -9.30
C LEU A 120 -4.16 -10.10 -8.79
N ALA A 121 -3.27 -9.37 -9.48
CA ALA A 121 -1.88 -9.20 -9.08
C ALA A 121 -1.71 -8.62 -7.67
N VAL A 122 -2.58 -7.69 -7.26
CA VAL A 122 -2.59 -7.16 -5.88
C VAL A 122 -3.04 -8.24 -4.89
N CYS A 123 -4.06 -9.02 -5.20
CA CYS A 123 -4.52 -10.13 -4.36
C CYS A 123 -3.43 -11.21 -4.18
N LEU A 124 -2.76 -11.60 -5.27
CA LEU A 124 -1.63 -12.54 -5.22
C LEU A 124 -0.42 -11.94 -4.48
N GLY A 125 -0.17 -10.64 -4.69
CA GLY A 125 0.87 -9.91 -3.98
C GLY A 125 0.64 -9.89 -2.46
N TYR A 126 -0.61 -9.79 -2.03
CA TYR A 126 -0.98 -9.76 -0.63
C TYR A 126 -0.57 -11.02 0.14
N GLU A 127 -0.64 -12.20 -0.48
CA GLU A 127 -0.15 -13.44 0.13
C GLU A 127 1.37 -13.39 0.36
N ARG A 128 2.13 -12.83 -0.59
CA ARG A 128 3.57 -12.62 -0.43
C ARG A 128 3.87 -11.63 0.69
N VAL A 129 3.09 -10.55 0.79
CA VAL A 129 3.19 -9.60 1.90
C VAL A 129 2.91 -10.29 3.24
N ARG A 130 1.85 -11.12 3.33
CA ARG A 130 1.48 -11.85 4.54
C ARG A 130 2.66 -12.65 5.07
N VAL A 131 3.31 -13.42 4.20
CA VAL A 131 4.46 -14.25 4.54
C VAL A 131 5.68 -13.39 4.89
N ALA A 132 6.08 -12.46 4.01
CA ALA A 132 7.31 -11.68 4.17
C ALA A 132 7.27 -10.71 5.37
N ALA A 133 6.13 -10.03 5.57
CA ALA A 133 5.97 -9.06 6.66
C ALA A 133 5.48 -9.69 7.97
N GLY A 134 5.07 -10.96 7.96
CA GLY A 134 4.49 -11.62 9.13
C GLY A 134 3.29 -10.86 9.69
N ILE A 135 2.46 -10.30 8.80
CA ILE A 135 1.23 -9.63 9.20
C ILE A 135 0.10 -10.66 9.28
N PRO A 136 -0.82 -10.53 10.25
CA PRO A 136 -2.00 -11.37 10.26
C PRO A 136 -2.90 -10.96 9.08
N ALA A 137 -3.21 -11.89 8.18
CA ALA A 137 -4.10 -11.66 7.04
C ALA A 137 -4.70 -13.01 6.59
N PRO A 138 -5.86 -13.02 5.91
CA PRO A 138 -6.41 -14.22 5.30
C PRO A 138 -5.42 -14.89 4.35
N ALA A 139 -5.22 -16.21 4.47
CA ALA A 139 -4.48 -16.96 3.48
C ALA A 139 -5.26 -17.05 2.16
N LEU A 140 -4.57 -16.94 1.02
CA LEU A 140 -5.14 -17.26 -0.28
C LEU A 140 -5.22 -18.77 -0.46
N LEU A 141 -6.42 -19.30 -0.72
CA LEU A 141 -6.67 -20.73 -0.85
C LEU A 141 -6.83 -21.17 -2.31
N ASP A 142 -7.49 -20.33 -3.12
CA ASP A 142 -7.66 -20.56 -4.55
C ASP A 142 -7.93 -19.23 -5.27
N HIS A 143 -7.75 -19.22 -6.59
CA HIS A 143 -8.08 -18.10 -7.45
C HIS A 143 -8.30 -18.54 -8.89
N GLY A 144 -8.98 -17.69 -9.66
CA GLY A 144 -9.11 -17.91 -11.09
C GLY A 144 -9.63 -16.69 -11.81
N GLU A 145 -9.73 -16.84 -13.13
CA GLU A 145 -10.27 -15.83 -14.02
C GLU A 145 -11.34 -16.43 -14.92
N ILE A 146 -12.33 -15.63 -15.28
CA ILE A 146 -13.34 -15.95 -16.28
C ILE A 146 -13.48 -14.79 -17.25
N LEU A 147 -14.04 -15.07 -18.43
CA LEU A 147 -14.51 -14.03 -19.34
C LEU A 147 -15.91 -13.60 -18.90
N ALA A 148 -16.07 -12.34 -18.47
CA ALA A 148 -17.36 -11.80 -18.06
C ALA A 148 -17.49 -10.32 -18.48
N GLY A 149 -18.59 -9.98 -19.14
CA GLY A 149 -18.77 -8.64 -19.72
C GLY A 149 -17.74 -8.29 -20.80
N GLY A 150 -17.23 -9.30 -21.53
CA GLY A 150 -16.23 -9.11 -22.60
C GLY A 150 -14.78 -8.95 -22.14
N GLU A 151 -14.51 -8.98 -20.83
CA GLU A 151 -13.16 -8.83 -20.27
C GLU A 151 -12.81 -9.99 -19.32
N ARG A 152 -11.51 -10.23 -19.12
CA ARG A 152 -11.03 -11.14 -18.07
C ARG A 152 -11.30 -10.51 -16.71
N ARG A 153 -11.93 -11.27 -15.83
CA ARG A 153 -12.31 -10.87 -14.48
C ARG A 153 -11.91 -11.96 -13.50
N TRP A 154 -11.49 -11.55 -12.31
CA TRP A 154 -10.87 -12.46 -11.35
C TRP A 154 -11.74 -12.73 -10.12
N TRP A 155 -11.53 -13.89 -9.53
CA TRP A 155 -12.08 -14.29 -8.24
C TRP A 155 -11.02 -14.95 -7.37
N THR A 156 -11.23 -14.93 -6.05
CA THR A 156 -10.36 -15.55 -5.05
C THR A 156 -11.20 -16.24 -3.99
N VAL A 157 -10.67 -17.34 -3.44
CA VAL A 157 -11.15 -17.97 -2.21
C VAL A 157 -10.09 -17.77 -1.14
N LEU A 158 -10.49 -17.20 -0.01
CA LEU A 158 -9.63 -16.83 1.10
C LEU A 158 -10.02 -17.58 2.38
N GLU A 159 -9.09 -17.73 3.31
CA GLU A 159 -9.39 -18.12 4.68
C GLU A 159 -10.37 -17.12 5.31
N ARG A 160 -11.40 -17.61 5.99
CA ARG A 160 -12.27 -16.77 6.80
C ARG A 160 -11.71 -16.63 8.21
N VAL A 161 -11.09 -15.48 8.47
CA VAL A 161 -10.58 -15.17 9.80
C VAL A 161 -11.70 -14.71 10.72
N PRO A 162 -11.90 -15.32 11.91
CA PRO A 162 -12.89 -14.86 12.87
C PRO A 162 -12.46 -13.54 13.52
N GLY A 163 -13.41 -12.64 13.73
CA GLY A 163 -13.20 -11.38 14.43
C GLY A 163 -14.32 -10.38 14.15
N SER A 164 -14.27 -9.26 14.87
CA SER A 164 -15.13 -8.11 14.61
C SER A 164 -14.33 -6.97 13.98
N HIS A 165 -14.97 -6.23 13.09
CA HIS A 165 -14.40 -5.00 12.55
C HIS A 165 -14.19 -4.00 13.69
N GLY A 166 -13.05 -3.30 13.67
CA GLY A 166 -12.66 -2.43 14.79
C GLY A 166 -13.62 -1.26 15.06
N GLY A 167 -14.46 -0.89 14.09
CA GLY A 167 -15.47 0.16 14.22
C GLY A 167 -16.73 -0.21 15.03
N ALA A 168 -16.91 -1.46 15.46
CA ALA A 168 -18.11 -1.93 16.17
C ALA A 168 -18.14 -1.59 17.68
N GLY A 169 -17.18 -0.82 18.19
CA GLY A 169 -17.10 -0.44 19.60
C GLY A 169 -16.11 0.71 19.83
N PRO A 170 -15.90 1.13 21.10
CA PRO A 170 -14.93 2.19 21.41
C PRO A 170 -13.53 1.76 20.96
N LEU A 171 -12.83 2.70 20.31
CA LEU A 171 -11.46 2.47 19.89
C LEU A 171 -10.55 2.40 21.13
N LEU A 172 -9.94 1.24 21.34
CA LEU A 172 -8.96 1.05 22.42
C LEU A 172 -7.57 1.46 21.93
N PRO A 173 -6.80 2.27 22.67
CA PRO A 173 -5.44 2.66 22.29
C PRO A 173 -4.53 1.47 21.93
N ARG A 174 -4.71 0.32 22.60
CA ARG A 174 -3.99 -0.92 22.28
C ARG A 174 -4.27 -1.46 20.88
N ARG A 175 -5.51 -1.31 20.37
CA ARG A 175 -5.87 -1.72 19.00
C ARG A 175 -5.17 -0.86 17.97
N GLN A 176 -5.16 0.46 18.16
CA GLN A 176 -4.48 1.39 17.27
C GLN A 176 -2.97 1.12 17.25
N ARG A 177 -2.37 0.90 18.42
CA ARG A 177 -0.96 0.48 18.50
C ARG A 177 -0.66 -0.80 17.74
N ALA A 178 -1.53 -1.82 17.87
CA ALA A 178 -1.35 -3.09 17.17
C ALA A 178 -1.42 -2.94 15.64
N VAL A 179 -2.34 -2.09 15.13
CA VAL A 179 -2.45 -1.77 13.71
C VAL A 179 -1.21 -1.05 13.21
N CYS A 180 -0.77 0.02 13.90
CA CYS A 180 0.43 0.77 13.50
C CYS A 180 1.71 -0.08 13.59
N ALA A 181 1.80 -1.03 14.53
CA ALA A 181 2.90 -1.97 14.59
C ALA A 181 2.90 -2.96 13.40
N ALA A 182 1.70 -3.43 12.97
CA ALA A 182 1.58 -4.24 11.76
C ALA A 182 1.92 -3.44 10.50
N MET A 183 1.49 -2.18 10.43
CA MET A 183 1.85 -1.23 9.38
C MET A 183 3.35 -1.04 9.26
N ARG A 184 4.05 -0.86 10.39
CA ARG A 184 5.50 -0.74 10.38
C ARG A 184 6.18 -1.97 9.80
N ARG A 185 5.75 -3.17 10.21
CA ARG A 185 6.28 -4.43 9.64
C ARG A 185 6.00 -4.55 8.15
N TRP A 186 4.83 -4.09 7.70
CA TRP A 186 4.52 -4.02 6.27
C TRP A 186 5.54 -3.15 5.55
N HIS A 187 5.70 -1.89 5.96
CA HIS A 187 6.63 -0.97 5.29
C HIS A 187 8.07 -1.47 5.32
N ASP A 188 8.49 -2.11 6.41
CA ASP A 188 9.85 -2.58 6.60
C ASP A 188 10.17 -3.84 5.79
N ARG A 189 9.19 -4.70 5.48
CA ARG A 189 9.45 -6.09 5.04
C ARG A 189 8.65 -6.53 3.82
N ALA A 190 7.55 -5.87 3.50
CA ALA A 190 6.72 -6.25 2.37
C ALA A 190 7.47 -6.01 1.05
N PRO A 191 7.36 -6.94 0.09
CA PRO A 191 7.87 -6.70 -1.26
C PRO A 191 7.11 -5.54 -1.90
N VAL A 192 7.83 -4.73 -2.67
CA VAL A 192 7.27 -3.59 -3.40
C VAL A 192 6.53 -4.12 -4.61
N LEU A 193 5.19 -4.09 -4.54
CA LEU A 193 4.30 -4.64 -5.55
C LEU A 193 3.12 -3.70 -5.77
N GLY A 194 2.58 -3.71 -6.98
CA GLY A 194 1.39 -2.95 -7.32
C GLY A 194 1.69 -1.52 -7.76
N ARG A 195 0.68 -0.66 -7.63
CA ARG A 195 0.64 0.68 -8.21
C ARG A 195 1.34 1.68 -7.29
N ARG A 196 2.25 2.46 -7.88
CA ARG A 196 2.93 3.56 -7.21
C ARG A 196 2.07 4.80 -7.18
N LEU A 197 2.15 5.56 -6.09
CA LEU A 197 1.46 6.84 -5.93
C LEU A 197 1.76 7.82 -7.08
N ASP A 198 3.01 7.86 -7.54
CA ASP A 198 3.50 8.72 -8.61
C ASP A 198 3.27 8.17 -10.03
N ALA A 199 2.63 7.00 -10.16
CA ALA A 199 2.23 6.50 -11.47
C ALA A 199 1.04 7.30 -12.02
N PRO A 200 0.95 7.51 -13.34
CA PRO A 200 -0.13 8.26 -13.98
C PRO A 200 -1.53 7.84 -13.51
N GLY A 201 -2.40 8.83 -13.26
CA GLY A 201 -3.77 8.65 -12.76
C GLY A 201 -3.92 8.08 -11.34
N THR A 202 -2.82 7.75 -10.64
CA THR A 202 -2.92 7.04 -9.35
C THR A 202 -3.37 7.93 -8.21
N ALA A 203 -2.80 9.12 -8.11
CA ALA A 203 -3.15 10.09 -7.08
C ALA A 203 -4.62 10.53 -7.17
N ALA A 204 -5.18 10.61 -8.39
CA ALA A 204 -6.58 10.92 -8.62
C ALA A 204 -7.55 9.86 -8.03
N MET A 205 -7.18 8.57 -8.06
CA MET A 205 -8.00 7.52 -7.44
C MET A 205 -8.03 7.63 -5.92
N PHE A 206 -6.95 8.11 -5.31
CA PHE A 206 -6.88 8.30 -3.86
C PHE A 206 -7.98 9.24 -3.36
N PHE A 207 -8.30 10.25 -4.16
CA PHE A 207 -9.40 11.20 -3.91
C PHE A 207 -10.64 10.92 -4.78
N GLY A 208 -10.85 9.67 -5.23
CA GLY A 208 -11.85 9.32 -6.24
C GLY A 208 -13.27 9.84 -5.95
N GLU A 209 -13.76 9.69 -4.71
CA GLU A 209 -15.08 10.22 -4.32
C GLU A 209 -15.15 11.75 -4.32
N ILE A 210 -14.08 12.42 -3.91
CA ILE A 210 -13.99 13.88 -3.97
C ILE A 210 -14.01 14.30 -5.44
N ARG A 211 -13.21 13.65 -6.27
CA ARG A 211 -13.08 13.93 -7.69
C ARG A 211 -14.42 13.82 -8.42
N LEU A 212 -15.24 12.81 -8.11
CA LEU A 212 -16.55 12.64 -8.73
C LEU A 212 -17.56 13.75 -8.39
N ARG A 213 -17.42 14.38 -7.23
CA ARG A 213 -18.39 15.37 -6.71
C ARG A 213 -17.89 16.81 -6.82
N ASP A 214 -16.59 17.02 -6.67
CA ASP A 214 -15.88 18.30 -6.72
C ASP A 214 -14.47 18.10 -7.31
N PRO A 215 -14.35 18.05 -8.65
CA PRO A 215 -13.07 17.87 -9.34
C PRO A 215 -12.05 18.96 -8.99
N ALA A 216 -12.50 20.22 -8.80
CA ALA A 216 -11.61 21.33 -8.48
C ALA A 216 -10.99 21.17 -7.09
N CYS A 217 -11.77 20.73 -6.10
CA CYS A 217 -11.25 20.37 -4.78
C CYS A 217 -10.26 19.21 -4.85
N ALA A 218 -10.59 18.16 -5.60
CA ALA A 218 -9.68 17.02 -5.79
C ALA A 218 -8.33 17.46 -6.38
N LEU A 219 -8.32 18.31 -7.41
CA LEU A 219 -7.08 18.83 -8.01
C LEU A 219 -6.23 19.62 -7.00
N ARG A 220 -6.84 20.49 -6.18
CA ARG A 220 -6.13 21.21 -5.12
C ARG A 220 -5.51 20.26 -4.10
N LEU A 221 -6.24 19.21 -3.71
CA LEU A 221 -5.76 18.19 -2.78
C LEU A 221 -4.63 17.35 -3.36
N VAL A 222 -4.72 16.95 -4.64
CA VAL A 222 -3.63 16.23 -5.32
C VAL A 222 -2.39 17.12 -5.42
N ALA A 223 -2.52 18.40 -5.79
CA ALA A 223 -1.38 19.31 -5.83
C ALA A 223 -0.75 19.53 -4.44
N ALA A 224 -1.54 19.53 -3.37
CA ALA A 224 -1.02 19.58 -2.01
C ALA A 224 -0.34 18.26 -1.60
N LEU A 225 -0.88 17.12 -2.03
CA LEU A 225 -0.31 15.80 -1.81
C LEU A 225 1.03 15.64 -2.55
N ASP A 226 1.11 16.13 -3.79
CA ASP A 226 2.34 16.16 -4.58
C ASP A 226 3.48 16.86 -3.81
N ARG A 227 3.24 18.09 -3.36
CA ARG A 227 4.23 18.82 -2.55
C ARG A 227 4.60 18.11 -1.24
N ALA A 228 3.67 17.40 -0.62
CA ALA A 228 3.92 16.68 0.63
C ALA A 228 4.72 15.39 0.42
N CYS A 229 4.57 14.75 -0.74
CA CYS A 229 5.20 13.48 -1.08
C CYS A 229 6.49 13.63 -1.91
N HIS A 230 6.68 14.73 -2.63
CA HIS A 230 7.79 14.89 -3.58
C HIS A 230 9.15 14.61 -2.93
N GLY A 231 9.94 13.74 -3.55
CA GLY A 231 11.28 13.35 -3.08
C GLY A 231 11.28 12.40 -1.87
N ALA A 232 10.10 12.05 -1.33
CA ALA A 232 10.01 11.15 -0.18
C ALA A 232 10.46 9.72 -0.51
N PRO A 233 11.02 8.99 0.48
CA PRO A 233 11.25 7.56 0.33
C PRO A 233 9.92 6.84 0.11
N MET A 234 9.92 5.81 -0.73
CA MET A 234 8.75 4.99 -0.97
C MET A 234 8.97 3.54 -0.56
N THR A 235 7.90 2.96 -0.02
CA THR A 235 7.86 1.58 0.46
C THR A 235 6.58 0.93 -0.04
N ALA A 236 6.47 -0.39 0.11
CA ALA A 236 5.17 -1.04 0.03
C ALA A 236 4.28 -0.48 1.15
N ILE A 237 3.06 -0.06 0.84
CA ILE A 237 2.06 0.44 1.80
C ILE A 237 0.78 -0.37 1.67
N HIS A 238 -0.06 -0.35 2.71
CA HIS A 238 -1.42 -0.89 2.61
C HIS A 238 -2.35 0.09 1.89
N GLY A 239 -2.23 1.38 2.23
CA GLY A 239 -3.00 2.47 1.61
C GLY A 239 -4.45 2.59 2.10
N ASP A 240 -4.90 1.74 3.02
CA ASP A 240 -6.27 1.80 3.57
C ASP A 240 -6.45 1.09 4.93
N MET A 241 -5.39 0.97 5.72
CA MET A 241 -5.44 0.24 6.99
C MET A 241 -5.68 1.18 8.17
N ALA A 242 -6.69 0.89 9.01
CA ALA A 242 -6.97 1.63 10.23
C ALA A 242 -7.72 0.74 11.24
N VAL A 243 -7.87 1.10 12.52
CA VAL A 243 -8.78 0.32 13.40
C VAL A 243 -10.22 0.38 12.87
N GLY A 244 -10.64 1.56 12.41
CA GLY A 244 -11.94 1.78 11.82
C GLY A 244 -12.15 1.17 10.43
N HIS A 245 -11.13 0.52 9.83
CA HIS A 245 -11.18 0.10 8.43
C HIS A 245 -10.28 -1.11 8.13
N ASN A 246 -10.79 -2.11 7.42
CA ASN A 246 -9.95 -3.17 6.84
C ASN A 246 -9.09 -3.97 7.83
N VAL A 247 -9.57 -4.13 9.07
CA VAL A 247 -8.94 -4.99 10.08
C VAL A 247 -9.98 -5.69 10.94
N LEU A 248 -9.62 -6.87 11.44
CA LEU A 248 -10.42 -7.68 12.36
C LEU A 248 -9.73 -7.81 13.71
N PHE A 249 -10.53 -7.81 14.78
CA PHE A 249 -10.07 -7.98 16.15
C PHE A 249 -10.83 -9.08 16.90
N THR A 250 -10.16 -9.66 17.89
CA THR A 250 -10.80 -10.36 19.01
C THR A 250 -10.31 -9.70 20.29
N GLY A 251 -11.19 -9.01 21.02
CA GLY A 251 -10.77 -8.14 22.11
C GLY A 251 -9.79 -7.07 21.61
N SER A 252 -8.56 -7.03 22.14
CA SER A 252 -7.51 -6.11 21.68
C SER A 252 -6.52 -6.72 20.69
N ARG A 253 -6.64 -8.02 20.38
CA ARG A 253 -5.74 -8.75 19.49
C ARG A 253 -6.13 -8.54 18.03
N LEU A 254 -5.22 -8.01 17.23
CA LEU A 254 -5.34 -7.93 15.77
C LEU A 254 -5.36 -9.36 15.20
N ARG A 255 -6.42 -9.70 14.47
CA ARG A 255 -6.66 -11.03 13.89
C ARG A 255 -6.38 -11.09 12.41
N ALA A 256 -6.69 -10.01 11.69
CA ALA A 256 -6.42 -9.88 10.27
C ALA A 256 -6.34 -8.41 9.90
N VAL A 257 -5.44 -8.11 8.98
CA VAL A 257 -5.52 -7.00 8.04
C VAL A 257 -6.27 -7.54 6.83
N LEU A 258 -7.06 -6.70 6.17
CA LEU A 258 -7.92 -7.06 5.04
C LEU A 258 -7.71 -6.04 3.92
N ASP A 259 -8.09 -6.42 2.70
CA ASP A 259 -8.35 -5.49 1.59
C ASP A 259 -7.36 -4.31 1.41
N PRO A 260 -6.15 -4.56 0.87
CA PRO A 260 -5.22 -3.48 0.56
C PRO A 260 -5.86 -2.44 -0.37
N GLY A 261 -5.60 -1.16 -0.10
CA GLY A 261 -6.15 -0.04 -0.84
C GLY A 261 -5.64 0.03 -2.28
N ALA A 262 -6.13 1.01 -3.05
CA ALA A 262 -5.83 1.14 -4.49
C ALA A 262 -4.37 1.54 -4.81
N ILE A 263 -3.61 2.00 -3.83
CA ILE A 263 -2.20 2.38 -3.94
C ILE A 263 -1.39 1.47 -3.04
N GLN A 264 -0.38 0.80 -3.59
CA GLN A 264 0.42 -0.19 -2.87
C GLN A 264 1.88 0.22 -2.71
N VAL A 265 2.33 1.30 -3.38
CA VAL A 265 3.68 1.85 -3.19
C VAL A 265 3.58 3.36 -3.00
N GLY A 266 4.13 3.86 -1.90
CA GLY A 266 4.09 5.28 -1.56
C GLY A 266 4.88 5.60 -0.30
N PRO A 267 4.89 6.87 0.13
CA PRO A 267 5.54 7.26 1.36
C PRO A 267 4.90 6.56 2.56
N PRO A 268 5.68 5.97 3.48
CA PRO A 268 5.12 5.22 4.61
C PRO A 268 4.27 6.09 5.55
N MET A 269 4.57 7.39 5.65
CA MET A 269 3.76 8.31 6.46
C MET A 269 2.40 8.61 5.82
N LEU A 270 2.18 8.35 4.52
CA LEU A 270 0.87 8.47 3.89
C LEU A 270 -0.12 7.46 4.51
N ASP A 271 0.32 6.22 4.67
CA ASP A 271 -0.49 5.14 5.26
C ASP A 271 -0.76 5.42 6.75
N LEU A 272 0.25 5.88 7.49
CA LEU A 272 0.11 6.24 8.90
C LEU A 272 -0.84 7.45 9.09
N ALA A 273 -0.69 8.49 8.27
CA ALA A 273 -1.56 9.65 8.27
C ALA A 273 -3.02 9.26 7.99
N TRP A 274 -3.25 8.33 7.07
CA TRP A 274 -4.59 7.81 6.77
C TRP A 274 -5.17 7.05 7.96
N CYS A 275 -4.41 6.14 8.55
CA CYS A 275 -4.80 5.40 9.76
C CYS A 275 -5.24 6.35 10.88
N ILE A 276 -4.43 7.38 11.16
CA ILE A 276 -4.74 8.41 12.17
C ILE A 276 -6.04 9.15 11.81
N ALA A 277 -6.19 9.59 10.56
CA ALA A 277 -7.37 10.35 10.14
C ALA A 277 -8.67 9.54 10.29
N VAL A 278 -8.64 8.25 9.94
CA VAL A 278 -9.78 7.33 10.11
C VAL A 278 -10.11 7.14 11.60
N ASP A 279 -9.09 6.89 12.41
CA ASP A 279 -9.26 6.48 13.80
C ASP A 279 -9.57 7.66 14.74
N LEU A 280 -9.12 8.89 14.45
CA LEU A 280 -9.48 10.10 15.21
C LEU A 280 -11.00 10.30 15.28
N GLY A 281 -11.72 9.97 14.19
CA GLY A 281 -13.18 10.03 14.17
C GLY A 281 -13.86 9.08 15.15
N LEU A 282 -13.15 8.05 15.59
CA LEU A 282 -13.58 6.96 16.48
C LEU A 282 -12.96 7.05 17.90
N GLY A 283 -12.21 8.11 18.19
CA GLY A 283 -11.55 8.31 19.50
C GLY A 283 -10.11 7.80 19.58
N GLY A 284 -9.49 7.45 18.45
CA GLY A 284 -8.04 7.23 18.38
C GLY A 284 -7.26 8.53 18.60
N THR A 285 -5.95 8.41 18.81
CA THR A 285 -5.08 9.57 19.04
C THR A 285 -3.81 9.49 18.20
N VAL A 286 -3.18 10.64 17.94
CA VAL A 286 -1.92 10.70 17.20
C VAL A 286 -0.81 9.98 17.98
N GLU A 287 -0.77 10.19 19.30
CA GLU A 287 0.23 9.63 20.21
C GLU A 287 0.15 8.10 20.23
N SER A 288 -1.07 7.54 20.25
CA SER A 288 -1.27 6.09 20.22
C SER A 288 -0.82 5.48 18.90
N ALA A 289 -1.08 6.15 17.77
CA ALA A 289 -0.63 5.69 16.46
C ALA A 289 0.90 5.74 16.32
N VAL A 290 1.50 6.89 16.65
CA VAL A 290 2.96 7.10 16.62
C VAL A 290 3.67 6.12 17.54
N ALA A 291 3.19 5.93 18.77
CA ALA A 291 3.76 4.96 19.70
C ALA A 291 3.67 3.51 19.19
N GLY A 292 2.60 3.18 18.46
CA GLY A 292 2.46 1.87 17.84
C GLY A 292 3.39 1.66 16.66
N TYR A 293 3.62 2.70 15.88
CA TYR A 293 4.52 2.68 14.72
C TYR A 293 6.01 2.64 15.14
N GLY A 294 6.34 3.29 16.26
CA GLY A 294 7.68 3.27 16.87
C GLY A 294 8.66 4.28 16.26
N ALA A 295 9.95 4.07 16.48
CA ALA A 295 11.03 5.04 16.17
C ALA A 295 11.25 5.37 14.68
N GLY A 296 10.47 4.79 13.75
CA GLY A 296 10.57 5.05 12.31
C GLY A 296 9.62 6.12 11.79
N VAL A 297 8.95 6.86 12.67
CA VAL A 297 8.07 7.96 12.25
C VAL A 297 8.91 9.14 11.78
N ASP A 298 8.72 9.52 10.52
CA ASP A 298 9.12 10.83 10.02
C ASP A 298 8.03 11.83 10.41
N HIS A 299 8.29 12.56 11.50
CA HIS A 299 7.34 13.53 12.05
C HIS A 299 7.06 14.70 11.10
N GLU A 300 8.09 15.15 10.37
CA GLU A 300 7.96 16.27 9.45
C GLU A 300 7.06 15.88 8.28
N GLN A 301 7.29 14.71 7.68
CA GLN A 301 6.44 14.20 6.62
C GLN A 301 5.01 13.92 7.12
N LEU A 302 4.87 13.34 8.33
CA LEU A 302 3.56 13.09 8.92
C LEU A 302 2.77 14.39 9.13
N ASP A 303 3.41 15.46 9.60
CA ASP A 303 2.76 16.76 9.80
C ASP A 303 2.29 17.41 8.49
N ARG A 304 3.00 17.16 7.38
CA ARG A 304 2.56 17.60 6.05
C ARG A 304 1.37 16.78 5.52
N LEU A 305 1.36 15.46 5.76
CA LEU A 305 0.37 14.53 5.19
C LEU A 305 -0.92 14.40 6.00
N LEU A 306 -0.84 14.44 7.33
CA LEU A 306 -1.98 14.23 8.21
C LEU A 306 -3.15 15.21 7.94
N PRO A 307 -2.93 16.51 7.75
CA PRO A 307 -4.02 17.43 7.40
C PRO A 307 -4.73 17.06 6.09
N LEU A 308 -4.00 16.55 5.09
CA LEU A 308 -4.59 16.12 3.83
C LEU A 308 -5.47 14.87 4.02
N MET A 309 -5.02 13.92 4.86
CA MET A 309 -5.80 12.72 5.18
C MET A 309 -7.02 13.03 6.02
N LEU A 310 -6.91 14.01 6.94
CA LEU A 310 -8.06 14.52 7.70
C LEU A 310 -9.09 15.18 6.78
N ALA A 311 -8.65 15.95 5.78
CA ALA A 311 -9.52 16.57 4.80
C ALA A 311 -10.26 15.52 3.96
N ARG A 312 -9.53 14.52 3.44
CA ARG A 312 -10.09 13.36 2.74
C ARG A 312 -11.12 12.63 3.59
N ARG A 313 -10.74 12.24 4.81
CA ARG A 313 -11.64 11.48 5.69
C ARG A 313 -12.86 12.28 6.12
N ARG A 314 -12.72 13.58 6.36
CA ARG A 314 -13.86 14.47 6.64
C ARG A 314 -14.87 14.44 5.50
N PHE A 315 -14.40 14.50 4.25
CA PHE A 315 -15.27 14.40 3.08
C PHE A 315 -16.01 13.06 3.03
N ASP A 316 -15.30 11.94 3.24
CA ASP A 316 -15.93 10.61 3.27
C ASP A 316 -17.02 10.52 4.35
N LEU A 317 -16.75 11.06 5.55
CA LEU A 317 -17.71 11.05 6.65
C LEU A 317 -18.96 11.90 6.35
N LEU A 318 -18.83 13.00 5.62
CA LEU A 318 -19.98 13.80 5.17
C LEU A 318 -20.83 12.99 4.19
N ASN A 319 -20.18 12.32 3.21
CA ASN A 319 -20.87 11.45 2.26
C ASN A 319 -21.56 10.25 2.93
N GLN A 320 -20.94 9.70 3.97
CA GLN A 320 -21.51 8.63 4.79
C GLN A 320 -22.61 9.12 5.76
N ARG A 321 -22.99 10.41 5.72
CA ARG A 321 -23.95 11.02 6.63
C ARG A 321 -23.57 10.87 8.11
N ARG A 322 -22.29 11.04 8.43
CA ARG A 322 -21.72 11.00 9.79
C ARG A 322 -21.22 12.37 10.26
N PRO A 323 -22.09 13.40 10.34
CA PRO A 323 -21.68 14.79 10.56
C PRO A 323 -21.00 15.03 11.91
N ALA A 324 -21.35 14.27 12.96
CA ALA A 324 -20.71 14.41 14.27
C ALA A 324 -19.21 14.03 14.24
N ALA A 325 -18.86 12.96 13.53
CA ALA A 325 -17.46 12.55 13.34
C ALA A 325 -16.72 13.55 12.42
N ALA A 326 -17.38 14.00 11.35
CA ALA A 326 -16.82 15.01 10.45
C ALA A 326 -16.52 16.34 11.17
N ARG A 327 -17.38 16.77 12.11
CA ARG A 327 -17.14 17.96 12.96
C ARG A 327 -15.91 17.80 13.85
N ARG A 328 -15.69 16.62 14.44
CA ARG A 328 -14.47 16.36 15.23
C ARG A 328 -13.20 16.51 14.38
N LEU A 329 -13.21 15.96 13.16
CA LEU A 329 -12.08 16.14 12.24
C LEU A 329 -11.91 17.60 11.80
N ALA A 330 -12.99 18.36 11.66
CA ALA A 330 -12.90 19.78 11.33
C ALA A 330 -12.21 20.62 12.43
N VAL A 331 -12.38 20.27 13.70
CA VAL A 331 -11.63 20.90 14.82
C VAL A 331 -10.13 20.63 14.66
N GLN A 332 -9.76 19.39 14.36
CA GLN A 332 -8.36 19.00 14.14
C GLN A 332 -7.75 19.70 12.92
N LEU A 333 -8.50 19.79 11.82
CA LEU A 333 -8.09 20.52 10.62
C LEU A 333 -7.89 22.01 10.89
N ARG A 334 -8.83 22.65 11.61
CA ARG A 334 -8.73 24.08 11.93
C ARG A 334 -7.47 24.41 12.73
N ALA A 335 -7.06 23.53 13.62
CA ALA A 335 -5.84 23.72 14.42
C ALA A 335 -4.55 23.55 13.61
N ARG A 336 -4.57 22.80 12.51
CA ARG A 336 -3.37 22.43 11.75
C ARG A 336 -3.23 23.17 10.43
N ARG A 337 -4.30 23.22 9.64
CA ARG A 337 -4.36 23.74 8.27
C ARG A 337 -5.78 24.26 7.98
N PRO A 338 -6.17 25.41 8.56
CA PRO A 338 -7.54 25.92 8.46
C PRO A 338 -7.98 26.21 7.01
N GLU A 339 -7.04 26.51 6.11
CA GLU A 339 -7.31 26.73 4.70
C GLU A 339 -7.81 25.46 3.98
N LEU A 340 -7.50 24.25 4.45
CA LEU A 340 -8.08 23.03 3.87
C LEU A 340 -9.59 22.94 4.10
N LEU A 341 -10.13 23.60 5.13
CA LEU A 341 -11.57 23.62 5.36
C LEU A 341 -12.32 24.46 4.33
N THR A 342 -11.67 25.45 3.73
CA THR A 342 -12.30 26.29 2.69
C THR A 342 -12.37 25.58 1.35
N TRP A 343 -11.57 24.53 1.16
CA TRP A 343 -11.60 23.71 -0.05
C TRP A 343 -12.72 22.67 -0.04
N LEU A 344 -13.18 22.27 1.15
CA LEU A 344 -14.14 21.20 1.32
C LEU A 344 -15.56 21.76 1.36
N PRO A 345 -16.56 20.99 0.89
CA PRO A 345 -17.95 21.39 1.02
C PRO A 345 -18.31 21.65 2.50
N ALA A 346 -19.16 22.67 2.68
CA ALA A 346 -19.85 22.87 3.93
C ALA A 346 -20.71 21.63 4.23
N PRO A 347 -20.85 21.23 5.50
CA PRO A 347 -21.85 20.22 5.83
C PRO A 347 -23.22 20.76 5.41
N ASP A 348 -24.03 19.92 4.76
CA ASP A 348 -25.43 20.27 4.49
C ASP A 348 -26.08 20.77 5.80
N PRO A 349 -26.87 21.85 5.75
CA PRO A 349 -27.63 22.28 6.92
C PRO A 349 -28.44 21.07 7.40
N MET A 350 -28.24 20.69 8.66
CA MET A 350 -29.04 19.64 9.29
C MET A 350 -30.51 19.98 9.03
N PRO A 351 -31.34 19.04 8.55
CA PRO A 351 -32.75 19.31 8.37
C PRO A 351 -33.30 19.82 9.70
N SER A 352 -33.84 21.03 9.67
CA SER A 352 -34.42 21.70 10.83
C SER A 352 -35.68 20.94 11.25
N GLY A 353 -35.54 20.03 12.23
CA GLY A 353 -36.63 19.26 12.85
C GLY A 353 -36.19 17.82 13.08
N THR A 354 -36.33 17.21 14.26
CA THR A 354 -37.30 17.39 15.34
C THR A 354 -36.61 17.08 16.67
N HIS A 355 -36.49 18.10 17.55
CA HIS A 355 -36.53 17.81 18.98
C HIS A 355 -38.01 17.57 19.32
N ARG A 356 -38.38 16.31 19.50
CA ARG A 356 -39.52 15.91 20.33
C ARG A 356 -39.01 14.98 21.40
#